data_AF-A0A5S9MJF2-F1
#
_entry.id   AF-A0A5S9MJF2-F1
#
_cell.length_a   1.000
_cell.length_b   1.000
_cell.length_c   1.000
_cell.angle_alpha   90.00
_cell.angle_beta   90.00
_cell.angle_gamma   90.00
#
_symmetry.space_group_name_H-M   'P 1'
#
loop_
_entity.id
_entity.type
_entity.pdbx_description
1 polymer ?
#
loop_
_entity_poly.entity_id
_entity_poly.type
_entity_poly.pdbx_seq_one_letter_code
_entity_poly.pdbx_strand_id
1 'polypeptide(L)'
;MYETTVDFDYIQTDFQDLGEYAHYLQAVRKKSIYQTKTDVSTDDLILTLSTCDHVLAPKNGRLVVQAKLKKSLLRKGETGG
;
A
#
# COMPACT_ATOMS: atom_id res chain seq x y z
N MET A 1 6.08 4.02 -4.17
CA MET A 1 5.32 5.12 -4.80
C MET A 1 5.36 4.91 -6.30
N TYR A 2 4.24 5.04 -6.99
CA TYR A 2 4.16 4.90 -8.44
C TYR A 2 2.96 5.66 -8.99
N GLU A 3 3.01 5.97 -10.28
CA GLU A 3 1.86 6.45 -11.04
C GLU A 3 1.20 5.27 -11.76
N THR A 4 -0.12 5.26 -11.83
CA THR A 4 -0.88 4.18 -12.48
C THR A 4 -2.16 4.70 -13.14
N THR A 5 -2.62 4.03 -14.18
CA THR A 5 -3.92 4.25 -14.84
C THR A 5 -4.88 3.14 -14.39
N VAL A 6 -5.63 2.54 -15.32
CA VAL A 6 -6.51 1.38 -15.07
C VAL A 6 -5.79 0.02 -15.20
N ASP A 7 -4.50 0.02 -15.57
CA ASP A 7 -3.75 -1.19 -15.93
C ASP A 7 -3.24 -1.98 -14.71
N PHE A 8 -3.47 -1.48 -13.50
CA PHE A 8 -3.10 -2.15 -12.26
C PHE A 8 -4.17 -1.92 -11.20
N ASP A 9 -4.76 -3.01 -10.72
CA ASP A 9 -5.74 -2.95 -9.65
C ASP A 9 -5.06 -2.78 -8.28
N TYR A 10 -4.63 -1.55 -8.01
CA TYR A 10 -4.00 -1.18 -6.74
C TYR A 10 -5.02 -1.04 -5.59
N ILE A 11 -6.32 -1.13 -5.89
CA ILE A 11 -7.42 -0.95 -4.92
C ILE A 11 -7.87 -2.31 -4.36
N GLN A 12 -7.44 -3.43 -4.95
CA GLN A 12 -7.68 -4.78 -4.43
C GLN A 12 -7.41 -4.88 -2.91
N THR A 13 -8.45 -5.19 -2.16
CA THR A 13 -8.41 -5.37 -0.70
C THR A 13 -8.47 -6.82 -0.26
N ASP A 14 -8.96 -7.71 -1.12
CA ASP A 14 -9.19 -9.12 -0.84
C ASP A 14 -8.36 -10.00 -1.76
N PHE A 15 -7.78 -11.06 -1.20
CA PHE A 15 -6.95 -12.03 -1.90
C PHE A 15 -7.47 -13.44 -1.60
N GLN A 16 -7.45 -14.33 -2.58
CA GLN A 16 -7.91 -15.72 -2.44
C GLN A 16 -7.02 -16.50 -1.47
N ASP A 17 -5.72 -16.24 -1.50
CA ASP A 17 -4.73 -16.88 -0.64
C ASP A 17 -3.49 -16.00 -0.42
N LEU A 18 -2.58 -16.48 0.42
CA LEU A 18 -1.32 -15.81 0.72
C LEU A 18 -0.37 -15.75 -0.50
N GLY A 19 -0.49 -16.67 -1.45
CA GLY A 19 0.31 -16.68 -2.67
C GLY A 19 -0.07 -15.52 -3.60
N GLU A 20 -1.37 -15.28 -3.78
CA GLU A 20 -1.88 -14.12 -4.52
C GLU A 20 -1.45 -12.82 -3.85
N TYR A 21 -1.57 -12.73 -2.52
CA TYR A 21 -1.12 -11.55 -1.79
C TYR A 21 0.40 -11.34 -1.92
N ALA A 22 1.20 -12.40 -1.88
CA ALA A 22 2.64 -12.32 -2.10
C ALA A 22 2.99 -11.81 -3.50
N HIS A 23 2.28 -12.29 -4.54
CA HIS A 23 2.44 -11.79 -5.92
C HIS A 23 2.08 -10.32 -6.04
N TYR A 24 0.98 -9.90 -5.40
CA TYR A 24 0.59 -8.50 -5.33
C TYR A 24 1.69 -7.64 -4.69
N LEU A 25 2.20 -8.04 -3.52
CA LEU A 25 3.29 -7.32 -2.84
C LEU A 25 4.55 -7.20 -3.72
N GLN A 26 4.90 -8.26 -4.47
CA GLN A 26 6.01 -8.20 -5.42
C GLN A 26 5.74 -7.23 -6.58
N ALA A 27 4.53 -7.22 -7.13
CA ALA A 27 4.14 -6.31 -8.20
C ALA A 27 4.21 -4.84 -7.74
N VAL A 28 3.73 -4.55 -6.53
CA VAL A 28 3.83 -3.24 -5.88
C VAL A 28 5.28 -2.79 -5.74
N ARG A 29 6.17 -3.68 -5.26
CA ARG A 29 7.61 -3.37 -5.12
C ARG A 29 8.26 -3.08 -6.47
N LYS A 30 7.95 -3.86 -7.51
CA LYS A 30 8.47 -3.67 -8.88
C LYS A 30 7.99 -2.37 -9.52
N LYS A 31 6.77 -1.92 -9.21
CA LYS A 31 6.21 -0.66 -9.73
C LYS A 31 6.80 0.59 -9.06
N SER A 32 7.29 0.46 -7.83
CA SER A 32 7.79 1.62 -7.08
C SER A 32 8.96 2.29 -7.81
N ILE A 33 8.86 3.61 -8.01
CA ILE A 33 9.95 4.44 -8.56
C ILE A 33 11.15 4.55 -7.61
N TYR A 34 10.98 4.12 -6.36
CA TYR A 34 12.02 4.06 -5.34
C TYR A 34 12.24 2.63 -4.86
N GLN A 35 13.50 2.23 -4.76
CA GLN A 35 13.91 1.04 -4.01
C GLN A 35 13.98 1.38 -2.53
N THR A 36 13.13 0.73 -1.73
CA THR A 36 13.08 0.94 -0.28
C THR A 36 13.74 -0.25 0.43
N LYS A 37 14.29 0.01 1.62
CA LYS A 37 14.78 -1.04 2.53
C LYS A 37 13.67 -1.67 3.38
N THR A 38 12.41 -1.30 3.14
CA THR A 38 11.26 -1.80 3.88
C THR A 38 11.01 -3.25 3.51
N ASP A 39 11.12 -4.13 4.51
CA ASP A 39 10.73 -5.52 4.38
C ASP A 39 9.22 -5.68 4.63
N VAL A 40 8.53 -6.34 3.70
CA VAL A 40 7.08 -6.56 3.70
C VAL A 40 6.80 -7.99 3.27
N SER A 41 6.02 -8.71 4.07
CA SER A 41 5.58 -10.08 3.81
C SER A 41 4.06 -10.19 3.87
N THR A 42 3.56 -11.39 3.61
CA THR A 42 2.14 -11.74 3.72
C THR A 42 1.59 -11.67 5.16
N ASP A 43 2.46 -11.54 6.17
CA ASP A 43 2.07 -11.37 7.57
C ASP A 43 1.79 -9.90 7.92
N ASP A 44 2.08 -8.98 7.00
CA ASP A 44 1.90 -7.56 7.19
C ASP A 44 0.59 -7.07 6.56
N LEU A 45 -0.01 -6.07 7.22
CA LEU A 45 -1.03 -5.23 6.60
C LEU A 45 -0.36 -4.07 5.87
N ILE A 46 -0.91 -3.72 4.72
CA ILE A 46 -0.52 -2.54 3.95
C ILE A 46 -1.63 -1.48 3.97
N LEU A 47 -1.23 -0.24 3.82
CA LEU A 47 -2.12 0.91 3.60
C LEU A 47 -1.84 1.47 2.20
N THR A 48 -2.90 1.65 1.42
CA THR A 48 -2.83 2.31 0.11
C THR A 48 -3.41 3.72 0.20
N LEU A 49 -2.61 4.70 -0.18
CA LEU A 49 -3.02 6.10 -0.34
C LEU A 49 -2.97 6.44 -1.82
N SER A 50 -4.06 6.96 -2.37
CA SER A 50 -4.19 7.29 -3.79
C SER A 50 -4.69 8.72 -3.94
N THR A 51 -4.15 9.45 -4.92
CA THR A 51 -4.83 10.67 -5.37
C THR A 51 -6.16 10.31 -6.01
N CYS A 52 -7.11 11.24 -5.88
CA CYS A 52 -8.44 11.11 -6.43
C CYS A 52 -8.71 12.30 -7.35
N ASP A 53 -8.26 12.18 -8.61
CA ASP A 53 -8.57 13.18 -9.64
C ASP A 53 -9.56 12.57 -10.63
N HIS A 54 -10.85 12.77 -10.35
CA HIS A 54 -11.94 12.27 -11.17
C HIS A 54 -12.04 12.96 -12.55
N VAL A 55 -11.38 14.09 -12.76
CA VAL A 55 -11.51 14.89 -13.99
C VAL A 55 -10.43 14.50 -15.02
N LEU A 56 -9.26 14.04 -14.56
CA LEU A 56 -8.10 13.74 -15.41
C LEU A 56 -7.59 12.30 -15.33
N ALA A 57 -8.23 11.42 -14.53
CA ALA A 57 -7.84 10.01 -14.35
C ALA A 57 -7.51 9.21 -15.62
N PRO A 58 -8.20 9.39 -16.77
CA PRO A 58 -7.86 8.64 -17.99
C PRO A 58 -6.60 9.15 -18.70
N LYS A 59 -6.17 10.39 -18.44
CA LYS A 59 -5.06 11.05 -19.15
C LYS A 59 -3.79 11.20 -18.31
N ASN A 60 -3.91 11.43 -17.01
CA ASN A 60 -2.78 11.80 -16.15
C ASN A 60 -2.43 10.74 -15.09
N GLY A 61 -3.17 9.64 -15.02
CA GLY A 61 -2.96 8.60 -14.02
C GLY A 61 -3.25 9.07 -12.58
N ARG A 62 -3.10 8.15 -11.63
CA ARG A 62 -3.21 8.37 -10.20
C ARG A 62 -1.86 8.14 -9.56
N LEU A 63 -1.52 9.01 -8.61
CA LEU A 63 -0.36 8.80 -7.79
C LEU A 63 -0.74 7.90 -6.61
N VAL A 64 0.00 6.81 -6.44
CA VAL A 64 -0.22 5.80 -5.41
C VAL A 64 1.01 5.66 -4.52
N VAL A 65 0.76 5.70 -3.21
CA VAL A 65 1.74 5.42 -2.17
C VAL A 65 1.22 4.25 -1.34
N GLN A 66 2.04 3.21 -1.18
CA GLN A 66 1.72 2.08 -0.32
C GLN A 66 2.74 1.96 0.80
N ALA A 67 2.26 1.68 2.00
CA ALA A 67 3.04 1.61 3.21
C ALA A 67 2.71 0.36 4.02
N LYS A 68 3.73 -0.23 4.67
CA LYS A 68 3.53 -1.28 5.67
C LYS A 68 2.97 -0.66 6.95
N LEU A 69 1.85 -1.16 7.43
CA LEU A 69 1.23 -0.70 8.66
C LEU A 69 2.01 -1.26 9.87
N LYS A 70 2.42 -0.38 10.78
CA LYS A 70 3.03 -0.77 12.05
C LYS A 70 2.09 -0.41 13.19
N LYS A 71 1.79 -1.37 14.06
CA LYS A 71 1.05 -1.09 15.28
C LYS A 71 1.91 -0.19 16.18
N SER A 72 1.43 1.02 16.45
CA SER A 72 2.00 1.85 17.50
C SER A 72 1.51 1.34 18.85
N LEU A 73 2.44 0.88 19.70
CA LEU A 73 2.15 0.69 21.12
C LEU A 73 2.17 2.07 21.78
N LEU A 74 1.08 2.82 21.64
CA LEU A 74 0.87 4.01 22.47
C LEU A 74 0.92 3.53 23.93
N ARG A 75 1.90 4.01 24.71
CA ARG A 75 1.93 3.78 26.17
C ARG A 75 0.62 4.32 26.72
N LYS A 76 -0.24 3.46 27.26
CA LYS A 76 -1.35 3.90 28.11
C LYS A 76 -0.69 4.65 29.27
N GLY A 77 -0.97 5.95 29.38
CA GLY A 77 -0.46 6.77 30.47
C GLY A 77 -0.88 6.20 31.81
N GLU A 78 0.07 6.09 32.72
CA GLU A 78 -0.15 5.90 34.15
C GLU A 78 -1.01 7.06 34.66
N THR A 79 -2.24 6.78 35.08
CA THR A 79 -2.96 7.65 36.03
C THR A 79 -2.51 7.22 37.43
N GLY A 80 -1.55 7.94 38.00
CA GLY A 80 -1.18 7.82 39.40
C GLY A 80 -2.34 8.21 40.31
N GLY A 81 -2.56 7.41 41.35
CA GLY A 81 -3.52 7.68 42.43
C GLY A 81 -2.94 8.52 43.56
#